data_AF-A0A0V8JGM5-F1
#
_entry.id   AF-A0A0V8JGM5-F1
#
_cell.length_a   1.000
_cell.length_b   1.000
_cell.length_c   1.000
_cell.angle_alpha   90.00
_cell.angle_beta   90.00
_cell.angle_gamma   90.00
#
_symmetry.space_group_name_H-M   'P 1'
#
loop_
_entity.id
_entity.type
_entity.pdbx_description
1 polymer ?
#
loop_
_entity_poly.entity_id
_entity_poly.type
_entity_poly.pdbx_seq_one_letter_code
_entity_poly.pdbx_strand_id
1 'polypeptide(L)'
;MSKLEVDNWVWEKGYIQKVVKGLDVNKIIIVSAYFSSYGFGFIKELKTKNNLHKDNITLYLSKEFNMNKPGELLEELSEIANVYIVHKEKLHAKVFMFYTPKGLKVFHGSANFTRGGLDGNLELIHEVHSNRIGRIDEFINHCLIASEKVSEKIIKSYKDIGKELEKLSDANRDANQKINEIFTDDKDLFRETDYNLEGYFFNFYDYETFFPKHQNQDGPIINKRRDTVRKKLLTLNKQLKNELKQYSLYNHWASERKPEFITSQIIRSDYNHNRLSWICIRYGKHRKDAIIEGSSAERYESFIKHACMQVSVVGDGVQIGLFHATANGAIDRNYLKEGKIDNRKVKIHEEIKKLQGEQLVWYIYDPKSDKTIHKFEIDKEDPYSFVDFYKKYDREGYESFCIYHMFPNDEDLKTKDSIIQIAKGKIAKLNPLYELMTWRITNR
;
A
#
# COMPACT_ATOMS: atom_id res chain seq x y z
N MET A 1 -5.14 9.29 19.66
CA MET A 1 -5.41 9.11 21.11
C MET A 1 -4.11 8.70 21.77
N SER A 2 -3.66 9.53 22.71
CA SER A 2 -2.51 9.28 23.57
C SER A 2 -2.80 8.06 24.45
N LYS A 3 -1.82 7.16 24.49
CA LYS A 3 -1.74 5.94 25.31
C LYS A 3 -2.22 6.23 26.74
N LEU A 4 -3.36 5.65 27.13
CA LEU A 4 -3.80 5.60 28.54
C LEU A 4 -3.25 4.29 29.11
N GLU A 5 -2.08 4.38 29.76
CA GLU A 5 -1.55 3.28 30.59
C GLU A 5 -2.03 3.49 32.01
N VAL A 6 -3.07 2.73 32.39
CA VAL A 6 -3.49 2.60 33.78
C VAL A 6 -3.34 1.11 34.11
N ASP A 7 -2.53 0.78 35.11
CA ASP A 7 -2.37 -0.59 35.63
C ASP A 7 -2.11 -1.68 34.56
N ASN A 8 -1.08 -1.47 33.73
CA ASN A 8 -0.68 -2.35 32.61
C ASN A 8 -1.75 -2.63 31.53
N TRP A 9 -2.84 -1.86 31.52
CA TRP A 9 -3.78 -1.85 30.40
C TRP A 9 -3.28 -0.91 29.30
N VAL A 10 -3.37 -1.39 28.06
CA VAL A 10 -2.97 -0.67 26.86
C VAL A 10 -4.11 -0.70 25.86
N TRP A 11 -4.43 0.47 25.34
CA TRP A 11 -5.42 0.65 24.29
C TRP A 11 -4.73 1.14 23.00
N GLU A 12 -4.26 0.21 22.18
CA GLU A 12 -3.43 0.51 21.00
C GLU A 12 -3.61 -0.56 19.90
N LYS A 13 -3.63 -0.11 18.63
CA LYS A 13 -3.64 -1.01 17.47
C LYS A 13 -2.30 -1.73 17.33
N GLY A 14 -2.34 -3.05 17.25
CA GLY A 14 -1.16 -3.89 17.01
C GLY A 14 -0.13 -3.92 18.15
N TYR A 15 -0.56 -3.60 19.37
CA TYR A 15 0.32 -3.56 20.55
C TYR A 15 1.08 -4.87 20.79
N ILE A 16 0.36 -6.00 20.81
CA ILE A 16 0.95 -7.32 21.07
C ILE A 16 2.07 -7.62 20.08
N GLN A 17 1.82 -7.42 18.78
CA GLN A 17 2.80 -7.69 17.74
C GLN A 17 4.04 -6.79 17.89
N LYS A 18 3.82 -5.48 18.16
CA LYS A 18 4.89 -4.50 18.38
C LYS A 18 5.80 -4.90 19.54
N VAL A 19 5.24 -5.34 20.67
CA VAL A 19 6.02 -5.76 21.84
C VAL A 19 6.72 -7.09 21.59
N VAL A 20 5.99 -8.11 21.12
CA VAL A 20 6.50 -9.48 21.00
C VAL A 20 7.60 -9.60 19.94
N LYS A 21 7.57 -8.80 18.87
CA LYS A 21 8.65 -8.78 17.87
C LYS A 21 10.02 -8.40 18.45
N GLY A 22 10.05 -7.66 19.56
CA GLY A 22 11.27 -7.29 20.26
C GLY A 22 11.77 -8.34 21.26
N LEU A 23 11.03 -9.43 21.50
CA LEU A 23 11.36 -10.41 22.53
C LEU A 23 12.22 -11.56 21.99
N ASP A 24 13.05 -12.11 22.87
CA ASP A 24 13.74 -13.38 22.71
C ASP A 24 12.89 -14.46 23.39
N VAL A 25 12.15 -15.22 22.58
CA VAL A 25 11.11 -16.14 23.04
C VAL A 25 11.66 -17.56 23.03
N ASN A 26 11.48 -18.32 24.11
CA ASN A 26 11.87 -19.73 24.21
C ASN A 26 10.68 -20.71 24.20
N LYS A 27 9.48 -20.24 24.55
CA LYS A 27 8.23 -21.01 24.49
C LYS A 27 7.02 -20.09 24.26
N ILE A 28 6.05 -20.59 23.51
CA ILE A 28 4.81 -19.89 23.15
C ILE A 28 3.62 -20.76 23.58
N ILE A 29 2.66 -20.16 24.28
CA ILE A 29 1.32 -20.74 24.47
C ILE A 29 0.28 -19.72 24.03
N ILE A 30 -0.56 -20.09 23.07
CA ILE A 30 -1.67 -19.25 22.58
C ILE A 30 -2.99 -19.93 22.94
N VAL A 31 -3.86 -19.22 23.64
CA VAL A 31 -5.26 -19.59 23.83
C VAL A 31 -6.10 -18.56 23.09
N SER A 32 -6.85 -18.97 22.08
CA SER A 32 -7.63 -18.01 21.29
C SER A 32 -8.96 -18.55 20.83
N ALA A 33 -9.99 -17.71 20.98
CA ALA A 33 -11.31 -17.99 20.42
C ALA A 33 -11.28 -18.00 18.89
N TYR A 34 -10.59 -17.02 18.27
CA TYR A 34 -10.44 -16.93 16.82
C TYR A 34 -8.97 -16.84 16.42
N PHE A 35 -8.60 -17.57 15.36
CA PHE A 35 -7.23 -17.66 14.86
C PHE A 35 -7.23 -17.68 13.33
N SER A 36 -6.35 -16.90 12.71
CA SER A 36 -6.31 -16.75 11.23
C SER A 36 -4.93 -17.07 10.66
N SER A 37 -4.85 -17.18 9.32
CA SER A 37 -3.57 -17.34 8.60
C SER A 37 -2.58 -16.21 8.88
N TYR A 38 -3.04 -15.00 9.23
CA TYR A 38 -2.15 -13.92 9.70
C TYR A 38 -1.48 -14.27 11.03
N GLY A 39 -2.25 -14.84 11.96
CA GLY A 39 -1.73 -15.34 13.24
C GLY A 39 -0.72 -16.46 13.02
N PHE A 40 -1.00 -17.38 12.10
CA PHE A 40 -0.05 -18.41 11.70
C PHE A 40 1.25 -17.83 11.13
N GLY A 41 1.16 -16.87 10.22
CA GLY A 41 2.33 -16.15 9.69
C GLY A 41 3.18 -15.52 10.79
N PHE A 42 2.53 -14.95 11.81
CA PHE A 42 3.23 -14.37 12.96
C PHE A 42 3.92 -15.43 13.83
N ILE A 43 3.31 -16.60 14.06
CA ILE A 43 3.96 -17.73 14.76
C ILE A 43 5.16 -18.24 13.96
N LYS A 44 5.04 -18.37 12.62
CA LYS A 44 6.16 -18.74 11.74
C LYS A 44 7.32 -17.75 11.87
N GLU A 45 7.04 -16.44 11.84
CA GLU A 45 8.04 -15.38 12.04
C GLU A 45 8.77 -15.56 13.38
N LEU A 46 8.03 -15.75 14.48
CA LEU A 46 8.62 -15.94 15.81
C LEU A 46 9.41 -17.25 15.93
N LYS A 47 8.91 -18.34 15.34
CA LYS A 47 9.60 -19.64 15.31
C LYS A 47 10.96 -19.52 14.62
N THR A 48 11.00 -18.92 13.43
CA THR A 48 12.23 -18.74 12.67
C THR A 48 13.19 -17.78 13.38
N LYS A 49 12.70 -16.64 13.87
CA LYS A 49 13.53 -15.65 14.58
C LYS A 49 14.22 -16.25 15.80
N ASN A 50 13.50 -17.05 16.58
CA ASN A 50 13.97 -17.57 17.86
C ASN A 50 14.42 -19.04 17.81
N ASN A 51 14.49 -19.65 16.62
CA ASN A 51 14.82 -21.06 16.41
C ASN A 51 14.01 -22.04 17.31
N LEU A 52 12.70 -21.85 17.38
CA LEU A 52 11.83 -22.62 18.28
C LEU A 52 11.55 -24.03 17.76
N HIS A 53 11.75 -25.03 18.62
CA HIS A 53 11.24 -26.39 18.37
C HIS A 53 9.71 -26.43 18.40
N LYS A 54 9.12 -27.39 17.67
CA LYS A 54 7.65 -27.58 17.63
C LYS A 54 7.04 -27.75 19.03
N ASP A 55 7.74 -28.47 19.90
CA ASP A 55 7.27 -28.73 21.28
C ASP A 55 7.22 -27.49 22.18
N ASN A 56 7.91 -26.42 21.77
CA ASN A 56 7.89 -25.14 22.46
C ASN A 56 6.76 -24.23 21.99
N ILE A 57 5.88 -24.68 21.09
CA ILE A 57 4.75 -23.89 20.58
C ILE A 57 3.47 -24.69 20.80
N THR A 58 2.58 -24.17 21.65
CA THR A 58 1.28 -24.80 21.95
C THR A 58 0.13 -23.85 21.65
N LEU A 59 -0.90 -24.35 20.98
CA LEU A 59 -2.10 -23.59 20.67
C LEU A 59 -3.34 -24.32 21.19
N TYR A 60 -4.18 -23.61 21.94
CA TYR A 60 -5.53 -24.01 22.32
C TYR A 60 -6.52 -23.13 21.57
N LEU A 61 -7.23 -23.71 20.61
CA LEU A 61 -8.16 -23.01 19.74
C LEU A 61 -9.59 -23.42 20.07
N SER A 62 -10.55 -22.51 19.88
CA SER A 62 -11.96 -22.89 19.95
C SER A 62 -12.32 -23.80 18.77
N LYS A 63 -13.43 -24.53 18.87
CA LYS A 63 -13.96 -25.30 17.72
C LYS A 63 -14.44 -24.45 16.53
N GLU A 64 -14.58 -23.14 16.71
CA GLU A 64 -15.07 -22.17 15.70
C GLU A 64 -13.98 -21.16 15.33
N PHE A 65 -12.70 -21.52 15.50
CA PHE A 65 -11.59 -20.58 15.45
C PHE A 65 -11.42 -19.87 14.10
N ASN A 66 -11.86 -20.49 12.99
CA ASN A 66 -11.74 -19.96 11.65
C ASN A 66 -12.85 -20.51 10.73
N MET A 67 -13.37 -19.66 9.85
CA MET A 67 -14.37 -20.01 8.84
C MET A 67 -13.79 -20.14 7.42
N ASN A 68 -12.62 -19.56 7.15
CA ASN A 68 -11.92 -19.64 5.88
C ASN A 68 -10.89 -20.77 5.92
N LYS A 69 -11.25 -21.90 5.29
CA LYS A 69 -10.37 -23.09 5.12
C LYS A 69 -9.68 -23.56 6.41
N PRO A 70 -10.41 -23.77 7.52
CA PRO A 70 -9.81 -24.15 8.80
C PRO A 70 -9.02 -25.46 8.74
N GLY A 71 -9.43 -26.42 7.89
CA GLY A 71 -8.74 -27.70 7.73
C GLY A 71 -7.32 -27.55 7.16
N GLU A 72 -7.14 -26.71 6.14
CA GLU A 72 -5.81 -26.39 5.58
C GLU A 72 -4.95 -25.69 6.64
N LEU A 73 -5.52 -24.72 7.37
CA LEU A 73 -4.80 -24.00 8.41
C LEU A 73 -4.36 -24.91 9.58
N LEU A 74 -5.18 -25.89 9.98
CA LEU A 74 -4.80 -26.85 11.02
C LEU A 74 -3.69 -27.79 10.58
N GLU A 75 -3.69 -28.20 9.31
CA GLU A 75 -2.63 -29.03 8.72
C GLU A 75 -1.29 -28.30 8.81
N GLU A 76 -1.23 -27.07 8.28
CA GLU A 76 -0.01 -26.25 8.32
C GLU A 76 0.45 -25.90 9.75
N LEU A 77 -0.49 -25.62 10.67
CA LEU A 77 -0.17 -25.35 12.07
C LEU A 77 0.43 -26.57 12.78
N SER A 78 -0.11 -27.76 12.49
CA SER A 78 0.31 -29.01 13.12
C SER A 78 1.72 -29.41 12.72
N GLU A 79 2.27 -28.91 11.62
CA GLU A 79 3.68 -29.10 11.25
C GLU A 79 4.65 -28.38 12.21
N ILE A 80 4.23 -27.24 12.78
CA ILE A 80 5.14 -26.35 13.52
C ILE A 80 4.82 -26.21 14.99
N ALA A 81 3.65 -26.68 15.45
CA ALA A 81 3.19 -26.52 16.83
C ALA A 81 2.37 -27.73 17.32
N ASN A 82 2.18 -27.83 18.65
CA ASN A 82 1.19 -28.70 19.27
C ASN A 82 -0.16 -27.97 19.32
N VAL A 83 -1.15 -28.44 18.57
CA VAL A 83 -2.46 -27.79 18.44
C VAL A 83 -3.53 -28.63 19.12
N TYR A 84 -4.41 -27.95 19.86
CA TYR A 84 -5.52 -28.54 20.59
C TYR A 84 -6.80 -27.78 20.26
N ILE A 85 -7.90 -28.50 20.06
CA ILE A 85 -9.24 -27.93 19.91
C ILE A 85 -9.98 -28.07 21.23
N VAL A 86 -10.29 -26.94 21.87
CA VAL A 86 -11.13 -26.90 23.07
C VAL A 86 -12.59 -27.00 22.63
N HIS A 87 -13.22 -28.13 22.97
CA HIS A 87 -14.57 -28.46 22.49
C HIS A 87 -15.53 -28.90 23.59
N LYS A 88 -15.04 -29.30 24.77
CA LYS A 88 -15.89 -29.64 25.93
C LYS A 88 -16.45 -28.40 26.63
N GLU A 89 -15.84 -27.24 26.37
CA GLU A 89 -16.23 -25.94 26.91
C GLU A 89 -16.29 -24.89 25.80
N LYS A 90 -17.10 -23.84 25.99
CA LYS A 90 -17.15 -22.71 25.06
C LYS A 90 -15.96 -21.79 25.28
N LEU A 91 -14.88 -22.00 24.53
CA LEU A 91 -13.70 -21.16 24.59
C LEU A 91 -13.93 -19.80 23.90
N HIS A 92 -14.06 -18.74 24.69
CA HIS A 92 -14.01 -17.35 24.19
C HIS A 92 -12.82 -16.55 24.75
N ALA A 93 -11.84 -17.23 25.35
CA ALA A 93 -10.65 -16.60 25.92
C ALA A 93 -9.68 -16.10 24.84
N LYS A 94 -8.90 -15.09 25.19
CA LYS A 94 -7.74 -14.62 24.43
C LYS A 94 -6.58 -14.38 25.38
N VAL A 95 -5.66 -15.33 25.44
CA VAL A 95 -4.51 -15.32 26.36
C VAL A 95 -3.28 -15.78 25.61
N PHE A 96 -2.24 -14.96 25.58
CA PHE A 96 -1.00 -15.21 24.85
C PHE A 96 0.18 -15.15 25.81
N MET A 97 0.94 -16.23 25.87
CA MET A 97 2.04 -16.41 26.80
C MET A 97 3.33 -16.59 26.01
N PHE A 98 4.30 -15.72 26.29
CA PHE A 98 5.62 -15.74 25.69
C PHE A 98 6.65 -15.85 26.80
N TYR A 99 7.24 -17.03 26.90
CA TYR A 99 8.33 -17.27 27.84
C TYR A 99 9.62 -16.74 27.23
N THR A 100 10.40 -16.03 28.03
CA THR A 100 11.67 -15.44 27.65
C THR A 100 12.73 -15.79 28.69
N PRO A 101 14.03 -15.62 28.40
CA PRO A 101 15.07 -15.72 29.43
C PRO A 101 14.87 -14.79 30.63
N LYS A 102 14.12 -13.69 30.45
CA LYS A 102 13.81 -12.70 31.49
C LYS A 102 12.52 -12.99 32.26
N GLY A 103 11.83 -14.09 31.96
CA GLY A 103 10.55 -14.47 32.58
C GLY A 103 9.40 -14.55 31.58
N LEU A 104 8.19 -14.67 32.11
CA LEU A 104 6.96 -14.85 31.34
C LEU A 104 6.29 -13.49 31.06
N LYS A 105 5.98 -13.25 29.78
CA LYS A 105 5.09 -12.19 29.32
C LYS A 105 3.73 -12.76 28.97
N VAL A 106 2.67 -12.22 29.56
CA VAL A 106 1.29 -12.62 29.27
C VAL A 106 0.51 -11.43 28.73
N PHE A 107 -0.25 -11.67 27.67
CA PHE A 107 -1.22 -10.71 27.14
C PHE A 107 -2.60 -11.33 27.20
N HIS A 108 -3.58 -10.61 27.75
CA HIS A 108 -4.98 -10.99 27.65
C HIS A 108 -5.86 -9.75 27.49
N GLY A 109 -7.03 -9.90 26.91
CA GLY A 109 -7.91 -8.76 26.60
C GLY A 109 -8.87 -9.06 25.46
N SER A 110 -9.17 -8.06 24.64
CA SER A 110 -10.12 -8.18 23.53
C SER A 110 -9.54 -8.85 22.28
N ALA A 111 -8.21 -8.79 22.08
CA ALA A 111 -7.58 -9.21 20.83
C ALA A 111 -7.60 -10.73 20.62
N ASN A 112 -8.19 -11.18 19.51
CA ASN A 112 -7.98 -12.54 19.01
C ASN A 112 -6.65 -12.65 18.23
N PHE A 113 -6.16 -13.87 18.02
CA PHE A 113 -4.90 -14.09 17.30
C PHE A 113 -5.10 -14.05 15.77
N THR A 114 -5.58 -12.90 15.29
CA THR A 114 -5.97 -12.64 13.91
C THR A 114 -5.33 -11.35 13.38
N ARG A 115 -5.46 -11.04 12.09
CA ARG A 115 -5.02 -9.74 11.54
C ARG A 115 -5.67 -8.57 12.28
N GLY A 116 -6.97 -8.68 12.59
CA GLY A 116 -7.69 -7.70 13.39
C GLY A 116 -7.03 -7.51 14.75
N GLY A 117 -6.92 -8.58 15.56
CA GLY A 117 -6.41 -8.45 16.92
C GLY A 117 -4.91 -8.16 17.05
N LEU A 118 -4.09 -8.52 16.06
CA LEU A 118 -2.63 -8.35 16.10
C LEU A 118 -2.12 -7.08 15.41
N ASP A 119 -2.91 -6.40 14.57
CA ASP A 119 -2.48 -5.20 13.82
C ASP A 119 -3.63 -4.21 13.55
N GLY A 120 -4.78 -4.68 13.07
CA GLY A 120 -5.81 -3.82 12.47
C GLY A 120 -6.74 -3.08 13.45
N ASN A 121 -7.21 -3.80 14.48
CA ASN A 121 -8.24 -3.35 15.39
C ASN A 121 -7.65 -2.53 16.53
N LEU A 122 -8.48 -1.62 17.06
CA LEU A 122 -8.18 -0.96 18.33
C LEU A 122 -8.55 -1.92 19.46
N GLU A 123 -7.54 -2.44 20.15
CA GLU A 123 -7.69 -3.51 21.13
C GLU A 123 -7.34 -3.02 22.53
N LEU A 124 -8.08 -3.49 23.54
CA LEU A 124 -7.78 -3.28 24.95
C LEU A 124 -7.07 -4.52 25.49
N ILE A 125 -5.80 -4.35 25.85
CA ILE A 125 -4.87 -5.41 26.24
C ILE A 125 -4.34 -5.16 27.64
N HIS A 126 -4.36 -6.16 28.49
CA HIS A 126 -3.61 -6.18 29.73
C HIS A 126 -2.31 -6.94 29.51
N GLU A 127 -1.17 -6.29 29.78
CA GLU A 127 0.14 -6.94 29.78
C GLU A 127 0.53 -7.31 31.22
N VAL A 128 0.82 -8.58 31.45
CA VAL A 128 1.25 -9.07 32.75
C VAL A 128 2.68 -9.57 32.66
N HIS A 129 3.53 -9.02 33.52
CA HIS A 129 4.82 -9.56 33.86
C HIS A 129 4.68 -10.33 35.16
N SER A 130 4.86 -11.65 35.12
CA SER A 130 4.68 -12.46 36.31
C SER A 130 5.75 -13.53 36.44
N ASN A 131 6.23 -13.67 37.69
CA ASN A 131 7.01 -14.82 38.14
C ASN A 131 6.09 -15.87 38.80
N ARG A 132 4.80 -15.54 38.99
CA ARG A 132 3.77 -16.38 39.63
C ARG A 132 2.80 -16.89 38.57
N ILE A 133 2.90 -18.18 38.26
CA ILE A 133 2.20 -18.82 37.13
C ILE A 133 0.90 -19.53 37.57
N GLY A 134 0.68 -19.74 38.87
CA GLY A 134 -0.35 -20.64 39.41
C GLY A 134 -1.75 -20.56 38.77
N ARG A 135 -2.44 -19.41 38.80
CA ARG A 135 -3.79 -19.28 38.22
C ARG A 135 -3.83 -19.42 36.70
N ILE A 136 -2.73 -19.06 36.02
CA ILE A 136 -2.64 -19.19 34.56
C ILE A 136 -2.38 -20.66 34.19
N ASP A 137 -1.55 -21.37 34.95
CA ASP A 137 -1.34 -22.80 34.78
C ASP A 137 -2.63 -23.60 35.03
N GLU A 138 -3.41 -23.23 36.05
CA GLU A 138 -4.75 -23.80 36.29
C GLU A 138 -5.66 -23.60 35.07
N PHE A 139 -5.67 -22.40 34.48
CA PHE A 139 -6.44 -22.11 33.28
C PHE A 139 -5.96 -22.91 32.06
N ILE A 140 -4.64 -23.05 31.85
CA ILE A 140 -4.08 -23.85 30.77
C ILE A 140 -4.41 -25.33 30.97
N ASN A 141 -4.32 -25.85 32.20
CA ASN A 141 -4.72 -27.22 32.51
C ASN A 141 -6.21 -27.46 32.23
N HIS A 142 -7.06 -26.49 32.55
CA HIS A 142 -8.48 -26.57 32.21
C HIS A 142 -8.69 -26.63 30.69
N CYS A 143 -7.98 -25.79 29.91
CA CYS A 143 -8.00 -25.84 28.45
C CYS A 143 -7.56 -27.23 27.93
N LEU A 144 -6.50 -27.79 28.50
CA LEU A 144 -5.99 -29.11 28.14
C LEU A 144 -7.04 -30.21 28.37
N ILE A 145 -7.64 -30.25 29.57
CA ILE A 145 -8.70 -31.23 29.92
C ILE A 145 -9.93 -31.09 29.01
N ALA A 146 -10.29 -29.86 28.66
CA ALA A 146 -11.43 -29.53 27.81
C ALA A 146 -11.16 -29.69 26.31
N SER A 147 -9.97 -30.14 25.93
CA SER A 147 -9.52 -30.21 24.54
C SER A 147 -9.22 -31.61 24.03
N GLU A 148 -9.13 -31.70 22.71
CA GLU A 148 -8.56 -32.84 21.99
C GLU A 148 -7.36 -32.36 21.15
N LYS A 149 -6.27 -33.12 21.15
CA LYS A 149 -5.10 -32.81 20.33
C LYS A 149 -5.46 -33.01 18.85
N VAL A 150 -5.10 -32.05 18.00
CA VAL A 150 -5.36 -32.12 16.56
C VAL A 150 -4.69 -33.35 15.96
N SER A 151 -5.50 -34.17 15.31
CA SER A 151 -5.11 -35.38 14.59
C SER A 151 -5.52 -35.27 13.12
N GLU A 152 -5.04 -36.17 12.26
CA GLU A 152 -5.48 -36.26 10.86
C GLU A 152 -7.01 -36.38 10.72
N LYS A 153 -7.65 -37.08 11.66
CA LYS A 153 -9.12 -37.21 11.72
C LYS A 153 -9.81 -35.87 11.94
N ILE A 154 -9.28 -35.04 12.84
CA ILE A 154 -9.82 -33.70 13.11
C ILE A 154 -9.60 -32.80 11.89
N ILE A 155 -8.39 -32.80 11.31
CA ILE A 155 -8.07 -32.03 10.10
C ILE A 155 -9.04 -32.39 8.98
N LYS A 156 -9.24 -33.68 8.72
CA LYS A 156 -10.18 -34.16 7.71
C LYS A 156 -11.61 -33.69 7.98
N SER A 157 -12.08 -33.80 9.23
CA SER A 157 -13.42 -33.32 9.62
C SER A 157 -13.63 -31.82 9.32
N TYR A 158 -12.61 -30.97 9.53
CA TYR A 158 -12.68 -29.55 9.18
C TYR A 158 -12.61 -29.30 7.66
N LYS A 159 -11.87 -30.12 6.91
CA LYS A 159 -11.86 -30.06 5.44
C LYS A 159 -13.23 -30.46 4.85
N ASP A 160 -13.85 -31.49 5.42
CA ASP A 160 -15.14 -32.03 4.96
C ASP A 160 -16.29 -31.01 5.09
N ILE A 161 -16.26 -30.13 6.11
CA ILE A 161 -17.25 -29.05 6.31
C ILE A 161 -16.82 -27.69 5.73
N GLY A 162 -15.70 -27.65 4.99
CA GLY A 162 -15.09 -26.40 4.55
C GLY A 162 -16.01 -25.55 3.67
N LYS A 163 -16.78 -26.18 2.78
CA LYS A 163 -17.72 -25.49 1.87
C LYS A 163 -18.86 -24.80 2.61
N GLU A 164 -19.36 -25.42 3.67
CA GLU A 164 -20.42 -24.86 4.51
C GLU A 164 -19.91 -23.65 5.29
N LEU A 165 -18.67 -23.71 5.79
CA LEU A 165 -18.04 -22.59 6.48
C LEU A 165 -17.72 -21.42 5.54
N GLU A 166 -17.29 -21.69 4.30
CA GLU A 166 -17.08 -20.66 3.28
C GLU A 166 -18.38 -19.91 2.98
N LYS A 167 -19.51 -20.61 2.80
CA LYS A 167 -20.82 -19.97 2.60
C LYS A 167 -21.20 -19.03 3.76
N LEU A 168 -20.93 -19.43 5.00
CA LEU A 168 -21.18 -18.58 6.17
C LEU A 168 -20.26 -17.36 6.18
N SER A 169 -18.99 -17.53 5.81
CA SER A 169 -18.03 -16.45 5.68
C SER A 169 -18.48 -15.43 4.62
N ASP A 170 -18.93 -15.90 3.45
CA ASP A 170 -19.44 -15.04 2.37
C ASP A 170 -20.69 -14.27 2.82
N ALA A 171 -21.67 -14.95 3.42
CA ALA A 171 -22.87 -14.29 3.93
C ALA A 171 -22.56 -13.23 5.00
N ASN A 172 -21.59 -13.49 5.88
CA ASN A 172 -21.17 -12.53 6.89
C ASN A 172 -20.42 -11.33 6.27
N ARG A 173 -19.62 -11.57 5.21
CA ARG A 173 -18.99 -10.49 4.44
C ARG A 173 -20.06 -9.60 3.82
N ASP A 174 -21.06 -10.18 3.15
CA ASP A 174 -22.16 -9.43 2.51
C ASP A 174 -22.99 -8.63 3.51
N ALA A 175 -23.22 -9.16 4.73
CA ALA A 175 -23.93 -8.45 5.78
C ALA A 175 -23.12 -7.28 6.34
N ASN A 176 -21.85 -7.50 6.69
CA ASN A 176 -20.95 -6.45 7.17
C ASN A 176 -20.78 -5.34 6.12
N GLN A 177 -20.74 -5.73 4.86
CA GLN A 177 -20.70 -4.83 3.73
C GLN A 177 -21.91 -3.88 3.72
N LYS A 178 -23.13 -4.41 3.78
CA LYS A 178 -24.36 -3.60 3.85
C LYS A 178 -24.40 -2.69 5.07
N ILE A 179 -23.85 -3.12 6.20
CA ILE A 179 -23.74 -2.29 7.40
C ILE A 179 -22.79 -1.11 7.13
N ASN A 180 -21.63 -1.35 6.52
CA ASN A 180 -20.67 -0.30 6.20
C ASN A 180 -21.25 0.71 5.20
N GLU A 181 -22.07 0.26 4.25
CA GLU A 181 -22.73 1.12 3.26
C GLU A 181 -23.62 2.21 3.92
N ILE A 182 -24.20 1.94 5.11
CA ILE A 182 -25.00 2.91 5.87
C ILE A 182 -24.19 4.15 6.28
N PHE A 183 -22.87 4.02 6.41
CA PHE A 183 -21.97 5.07 6.92
C PHE A 183 -21.08 5.69 5.83
N THR A 184 -21.39 5.47 4.56
CA THR A 184 -20.58 5.94 3.43
C THR A 184 -20.71 7.47 3.25
N ASP A 185 -19.60 8.16 2.97
CA ASP A 185 -19.57 9.59 2.68
C ASP A 185 -19.88 9.81 1.18
N ASP A 186 -20.78 10.75 0.85
CA ASP A 186 -21.15 11.10 -0.53
C ASP A 186 -19.96 11.56 -1.39
N LYS A 187 -18.81 11.86 -0.76
CA LYS A 187 -17.56 12.26 -1.42
C LYS A 187 -16.62 11.10 -1.73
N ASP A 188 -16.97 9.87 -1.38
CA ASP A 188 -16.17 8.69 -1.70
C ASP A 188 -16.21 8.44 -3.21
N LEU A 189 -15.04 8.24 -3.83
CA LEU A 189 -14.94 8.05 -5.28
C LEU A 189 -15.54 6.72 -5.72
N PHE A 190 -15.49 5.72 -4.84
CA PHE A 190 -16.14 4.43 -4.98
C PHE A 190 -16.23 3.76 -3.60
N ARG A 191 -17.08 2.75 -3.49
CA ARG A 191 -17.27 1.92 -2.30
C ARG A 191 -16.34 0.72 -2.34
N GLU A 192 -15.99 0.15 -1.20
CA GLU A 192 -15.24 -1.12 -1.13
C GLU A 192 -15.89 -2.26 -1.93
N THR A 193 -17.18 -2.08 -2.24
CA THR A 193 -18.09 -3.03 -2.84
C THR A 193 -18.25 -2.87 -4.35
N ASP A 194 -17.88 -1.70 -4.88
CA ASP A 194 -17.95 -1.43 -6.31
C ASP A 194 -16.93 -2.31 -7.06
N TYR A 195 -15.87 -2.75 -6.38
CA TYR A 195 -14.82 -3.61 -6.93
C TYR A 195 -14.42 -4.74 -5.98
N ASN A 196 -14.30 -5.96 -6.49
CA ASN A 196 -13.64 -7.04 -5.76
C ASN A 196 -12.12 -6.93 -5.92
N LEU A 197 -11.47 -6.26 -4.97
CA LEU A 197 -10.01 -6.04 -4.94
C LEU A 197 -9.25 -7.08 -4.12
N GLU A 198 -9.89 -8.23 -3.81
CA GLU A 198 -9.21 -9.32 -3.11
C GLU A 198 -8.06 -9.86 -3.97
N GLY A 199 -6.86 -9.91 -3.39
CA GLY A 199 -5.65 -10.36 -4.08
C GLY A 199 -5.00 -9.32 -5.02
N TYR A 200 -5.57 -8.13 -5.18
CA TYR A 200 -4.95 -7.06 -5.97
C TYR A 200 -3.73 -6.46 -5.26
N PHE A 201 -2.78 -5.93 -6.04
CA PHE A 201 -1.57 -5.34 -5.49
C PHE A 201 -1.87 -4.08 -4.67
N PHE A 202 -2.79 -3.25 -5.14
CA PHE A 202 -3.43 -2.18 -4.37
C PHE A 202 -4.85 -2.60 -4.00
N ASN A 203 -5.25 -2.35 -2.75
CA ASN A 203 -6.58 -2.67 -2.24
C ASN A 203 -7.42 -1.40 -2.02
N PHE A 204 -8.68 -1.58 -1.64
CA PHE A 204 -9.59 -0.48 -1.35
C PHE A 204 -8.98 0.60 -0.44
N TYR A 205 -8.37 0.21 0.68
CA TYR A 205 -7.79 1.16 1.62
C TYR A 205 -6.60 1.94 1.06
N ASP A 206 -5.87 1.39 0.08
CA ASP A 206 -4.81 2.13 -0.61
C ASP A 206 -5.39 3.28 -1.44
N TYR A 207 -6.48 3.04 -2.15
CA TYR A 207 -7.18 4.06 -2.95
C TYR A 207 -7.96 5.05 -2.07
N GLU A 208 -8.69 4.55 -1.08
CA GLU A 208 -9.45 5.37 -0.13
C GLU A 208 -8.54 6.38 0.60
N THR A 209 -7.25 6.07 0.76
CA THR A 209 -6.26 7.01 1.33
C THR A 209 -6.23 8.37 0.62
N PHE A 210 -6.62 8.40 -0.66
CA PHE A 210 -6.62 9.59 -1.52
C PHE A 210 -8.01 10.12 -1.86
N PHE A 211 -9.07 9.55 -1.28
CA PHE A 211 -10.42 10.09 -1.46
C PHE A 211 -10.51 11.52 -0.93
N PRO A 212 -11.38 12.37 -1.51
CA PRO A 212 -11.54 13.78 -1.12
C PRO A 212 -11.62 14.02 0.39
N LYS A 213 -12.31 13.15 1.15
CA LYS A 213 -12.44 13.25 2.61
C LYS A 213 -11.10 13.16 3.38
N HIS A 214 -10.07 12.54 2.79
CA HIS A 214 -8.77 12.29 3.41
C HIS A 214 -7.63 13.20 2.92
N GLN A 215 -7.82 13.94 1.82
CA GLN A 215 -6.73 14.67 1.17
C GLN A 215 -6.17 15.81 2.03
N ASN A 216 -7.03 16.42 2.87
CA ASN A 216 -6.68 17.51 3.79
C ASN A 216 -6.44 17.04 5.23
N GLN A 217 -6.42 15.72 5.47
CA GLN A 217 -6.18 15.18 6.80
C GLN A 217 -4.68 15.06 7.09
N ASP A 218 -4.33 15.29 8.36
CA ASP A 218 -3.03 14.99 8.93
C ASP A 218 -3.17 14.10 10.17
N GLY A 219 -2.08 13.41 10.49
CA GLY A 219 -1.94 12.66 11.72
C GLY A 219 -1.40 11.25 11.51
N PRO A 220 -1.08 10.53 12.60
CA PRO A 220 -0.40 9.25 12.53
C PRO A 220 -1.14 8.19 11.68
N ILE A 221 -2.48 8.22 11.70
CA ILE A 221 -3.32 7.24 10.97
C ILE A 221 -3.20 7.44 9.47
N ILE A 222 -3.53 8.63 8.96
CA ILE A 222 -3.47 8.90 7.52
C ILE A 222 -2.02 8.86 7.00
N ASN A 223 -1.05 9.29 7.81
CA ASN A 223 0.36 9.20 7.45
C ASN A 223 0.84 7.74 7.36
N LYS A 224 0.38 6.83 8.24
CA LYS A 224 0.67 5.39 8.13
C LYS A 224 0.05 4.79 6.86
N ARG A 225 -1.17 5.20 6.49
CA ARG A 225 -1.82 4.77 5.24
C ARG A 225 -1.02 5.21 4.01
N ARG A 226 -0.65 6.50 3.94
CA ARG A 226 0.19 7.05 2.87
C ARG A 226 1.56 6.36 2.80
N ASP A 227 2.16 6.03 3.94
CA ASP A 227 3.42 5.27 4.00
C ASP A 227 3.28 3.82 3.48
N THR A 228 2.15 3.16 3.74
CA THR A 228 1.85 1.83 3.15
C THR A 228 1.84 1.89 1.63
N VAL A 229 1.13 2.87 1.05
CA VAL A 229 1.10 3.07 -0.41
C VAL A 229 2.50 3.40 -0.95
N ARG A 230 3.24 4.29 -0.27
CA ARG A 230 4.63 4.61 -0.61
C ARG A 230 5.51 3.37 -0.64
N LYS A 231 5.41 2.50 0.37
CA LYS A 231 6.17 1.23 0.42
C LYS A 231 5.86 0.33 -0.77
N LYS A 232 4.59 0.21 -1.16
CA LYS A 232 4.19 -0.54 -2.36
C LYS A 232 4.80 0.05 -3.62
N LEU A 233 4.70 1.36 -3.82
CA LEU A 233 5.34 2.07 -4.95
C LEU A 233 6.87 1.87 -4.97
N LEU A 234 7.54 1.89 -3.81
CA LEU A 234 8.97 1.61 -3.72
C LEU A 234 9.33 0.18 -4.12
N THR A 235 8.43 -0.80 -3.94
CA THR A 235 8.66 -2.15 -4.47
C THR A 235 8.59 -2.21 -6.00
N LEU A 236 7.70 -1.44 -6.64
CA LEU A 236 7.69 -1.27 -8.09
C LEU A 236 9.00 -0.62 -8.57
N ASN A 237 9.43 0.44 -7.86
CA ASN A 237 10.64 1.17 -8.20
C ASN A 237 11.92 0.31 -8.22
N LYS A 238 12.02 -0.70 -7.35
CA LYS A 238 13.19 -1.58 -7.27
C LYS A 238 13.54 -2.23 -8.61
N GLN A 239 12.52 -2.58 -9.41
CA GLN A 239 12.70 -3.15 -10.75
C GLN A 239 12.70 -2.04 -11.82
N LEU A 240 11.69 -1.17 -11.83
CA LEU A 240 11.55 -0.11 -12.84
C LEU A 240 12.80 0.77 -12.98
N LYS A 241 13.47 1.15 -11.88
CA LYS A 241 14.66 2.02 -11.92
C LYS A 241 15.81 1.47 -12.76
N ASN A 242 15.91 0.14 -12.89
CA ASN A 242 16.96 -0.49 -13.68
C ASN A 242 16.53 -0.60 -15.14
N GLU A 243 15.27 -0.97 -15.37
CA GLU A 243 14.71 -1.12 -16.71
C GLU A 243 14.60 0.21 -17.46
N LEU A 244 14.30 1.30 -16.77
CA LEU A 244 14.12 2.61 -17.39
C LEU A 244 15.44 3.34 -17.71
N LYS A 245 16.59 2.84 -17.23
CA LYS A 245 17.91 3.41 -17.56
C LYS A 245 18.22 3.40 -19.05
N GLN A 246 17.70 2.41 -19.79
CA GLN A 246 17.87 2.33 -21.25
C GLN A 246 17.26 3.53 -21.98
N TYR A 247 16.28 4.21 -21.35
CA TYR A 247 15.66 5.43 -21.86
C TYR A 247 16.30 6.70 -21.28
N SER A 248 17.44 6.58 -20.59
CA SER A 248 18.08 7.71 -19.87
C SER A 248 17.14 8.38 -18.85
N LEU A 249 16.30 7.58 -18.21
CA LEU A 249 15.37 7.98 -17.15
C LEU A 249 15.85 7.43 -15.80
N TYR A 250 15.96 8.32 -14.80
CA TYR A 250 16.56 8.04 -13.51
C TYR A 250 15.66 8.52 -12.37
N ASN A 251 15.69 7.85 -11.22
CA ASN A 251 15.16 8.46 -10.01
C ASN A 251 15.89 9.77 -9.70
N HIS A 252 15.30 10.59 -8.83
CA HIS A 252 15.88 11.83 -8.35
C HIS A 252 17.36 11.64 -7.94
N TRP A 253 18.30 12.44 -8.45
CA TRP A 253 19.74 12.24 -8.21
C TRP A 253 20.15 12.23 -6.73
N ALA A 254 19.41 12.91 -5.86
CA ALA A 254 19.65 12.87 -4.41
C ALA A 254 19.02 11.66 -3.70
N SER A 255 18.33 10.75 -4.41
CA SER A 255 17.64 9.60 -3.81
C SER A 255 18.56 8.60 -3.13
N GLU A 256 19.83 8.55 -3.51
CA GLU A 256 20.83 7.70 -2.85
C GLU A 256 21.10 8.13 -1.42
N ARG A 257 21.05 9.44 -1.15
CA ARG A 257 21.24 10.02 0.19
C ARG A 257 19.92 10.21 0.93
N LYS A 258 18.83 10.43 0.19
CA LYS A 258 17.49 10.72 0.70
C LYS A 258 16.48 9.83 -0.03
N PRO A 259 16.31 8.56 0.38
CA PRO A 259 15.41 7.61 -0.27
C PRO A 259 13.95 8.10 -0.37
N GLU A 260 13.54 9.01 0.49
CA GLU A 260 12.24 9.70 0.44
C GLU A 260 12.02 10.51 -0.84
N PHE A 261 13.08 10.83 -1.59
CA PHE A 261 13.00 11.56 -2.87
C PHE A 261 12.74 10.66 -4.09
N ILE A 262 12.65 9.34 -3.89
CA ILE A 262 12.18 8.43 -4.94
C ILE A 262 10.69 8.69 -5.23
N THR A 263 9.92 9.06 -4.19
CA THR A 263 8.48 9.32 -4.30
C THR A 263 8.15 10.80 -4.17
N SER A 264 6.92 11.16 -4.54
CA SER A 264 6.33 12.42 -4.07
C SER A 264 6.19 12.44 -2.54
N GLN A 265 5.97 13.63 -1.98
CA GLN A 265 5.80 13.80 -0.55
C GLN A 265 4.55 13.08 -0.05
N ILE A 266 4.62 12.53 1.16
CA ILE A 266 3.50 11.86 1.85
C ILE A 266 2.92 12.70 3.00
N ILE A 267 3.43 13.92 3.17
CA ILE A 267 2.97 14.91 4.14
C ILE A 267 2.54 16.16 3.37
N ARG A 268 1.47 16.80 3.83
CA ARG A 268 0.94 18.03 3.24
C ARG A 268 1.95 19.16 3.43
N SER A 269 2.06 20.01 2.43
CA SER A 269 2.96 21.16 2.44
C SER A 269 2.45 22.23 1.48
N ASP A 270 3.00 23.44 1.57
CA ASP A 270 2.61 24.51 0.66
C ASP A 270 2.89 24.14 -0.81
N TYR A 271 3.88 23.28 -1.06
CA TYR A 271 4.20 22.77 -2.41
C TYR A 271 3.10 21.89 -3.01
N ASN A 272 2.30 21.21 -2.21
CA ASN A 272 1.15 20.43 -2.66
C ASN A 272 -0.19 21.11 -2.33
N HIS A 273 -0.16 22.42 -2.10
CA HIS A 273 -1.35 23.21 -1.72
C HIS A 273 -2.04 22.67 -0.46
N ASN A 274 -1.24 22.13 0.47
CA ASN A 274 -1.70 21.48 1.68
C ASN A 274 -2.73 20.37 1.41
N ARG A 275 -2.56 19.61 0.32
CA ARG A 275 -3.44 18.54 -0.12
C ARG A 275 -2.63 17.34 -0.64
N LEU A 276 -3.10 16.13 -0.34
CA LEU A 276 -2.52 14.89 -0.86
C LEU A 276 -3.60 14.01 -1.48
N SER A 277 -3.81 14.18 -2.79
CA SER A 277 -4.74 13.39 -3.61
C SER A 277 -4.06 12.25 -4.36
N TRP A 278 -2.74 12.09 -4.23
CA TRP A 278 -1.97 11.04 -4.90
C TRP A 278 -0.54 10.88 -4.36
N ILE A 279 0.10 9.74 -4.64
CA ILE A 279 1.55 9.52 -4.45
C ILE A 279 2.13 8.90 -5.71
N CYS A 280 3.33 9.32 -6.13
CA CYS A 280 4.00 8.72 -7.29
C CYS A 280 5.45 8.34 -7.02
N ILE A 281 6.02 7.52 -7.90
CA ILE A 281 7.46 7.39 -8.16
C ILE A 281 7.79 8.16 -9.43
N ARG A 282 8.94 8.84 -9.46
CA ARG A 282 9.36 9.69 -10.61
C ARG A 282 10.66 9.22 -11.24
N TYR A 283 10.73 9.37 -12.56
CA TYR A 283 11.89 9.11 -13.38
C TYR A 283 12.11 10.27 -14.35
N GLY A 284 13.25 10.95 -14.25
CA GLY A 284 13.58 12.09 -15.10
C GLY A 284 15.02 12.06 -15.55
N LYS A 285 15.51 13.22 -15.99
CA LYS A 285 16.87 13.39 -16.50
C LYS A 285 17.92 13.11 -15.43
N HIS A 286 19.11 12.71 -15.87
CA HIS A 286 20.27 12.64 -15.00
C HIS A 286 20.68 14.04 -14.52
N ARG A 287 21.34 14.14 -13.35
CA ARG A 287 21.85 15.41 -12.79
C ARG A 287 22.59 16.25 -13.83
N LYS A 288 23.47 15.61 -14.60
CA LYS A 288 24.33 16.24 -15.62
C LYS A 288 23.55 16.94 -16.75
N ASP A 289 22.33 16.48 -17.03
CA ASP A 289 21.52 16.99 -18.15
C ASP A 289 20.54 18.09 -17.69
N ALA A 290 20.41 18.30 -16.37
CA ALA A 290 19.40 19.15 -15.75
C ALA A 290 19.98 20.28 -14.89
N ILE A 291 21.17 20.09 -14.30
CA ILE A 291 21.76 21.04 -13.34
C ILE A 291 23.04 21.66 -13.90
N ILE A 292 23.09 22.99 -13.90
CA ILE A 292 24.34 23.76 -14.07
C ILE A 292 24.99 23.90 -12.69
N GLU A 293 26.18 23.34 -12.49
CA GLU A 293 26.90 23.40 -11.21
C GLU A 293 27.11 24.83 -10.71
N GLY A 294 26.89 25.04 -9.40
CA GLY A 294 27.02 26.35 -8.75
C GLY A 294 25.82 27.29 -8.93
N SER A 295 24.75 26.88 -9.64
CA SER A 295 23.52 27.66 -9.76
C SER A 295 22.51 27.37 -8.65
N SER A 296 21.53 28.26 -8.47
CA SER A 296 20.37 28.01 -7.58
C SER A 296 19.56 26.77 -7.97
N ALA A 297 19.77 26.23 -9.18
CA ALA A 297 19.18 24.98 -9.66
C ALA A 297 19.78 23.71 -9.02
N GLU A 298 20.75 23.82 -8.11
CA GLU A 298 21.20 22.69 -7.27
C GLU A 298 20.21 22.32 -6.14
N ARG A 299 19.24 23.19 -5.83
CA ARG A 299 18.23 22.93 -4.80
C ARG A 299 17.23 21.86 -5.22
N TYR A 300 16.71 21.08 -4.27
CA TYR A 300 15.69 20.04 -4.51
C TYR A 300 14.49 20.54 -5.34
N GLU A 301 14.09 21.79 -5.13
CA GLU A 301 12.99 22.44 -5.85
C GLU A 301 13.21 22.58 -7.35
N SER A 302 14.44 22.40 -7.86
CA SER A 302 14.75 22.48 -9.29
C SER A 302 14.31 21.24 -10.05
N PHE A 303 14.39 20.05 -9.45
CA PHE A 303 14.00 18.80 -10.11
C PHE A 303 12.52 18.81 -10.47
N ILE A 304 11.66 19.26 -9.55
CA ILE A 304 10.21 19.34 -9.78
C ILE A 304 9.83 20.35 -10.86
N LYS A 305 10.77 21.20 -11.32
CA LYS A 305 10.58 22.11 -12.46
C LYS A 305 10.87 21.46 -13.80
N HIS A 306 11.46 20.26 -13.80
CA HIS A 306 11.68 19.48 -15.01
C HIS A 306 10.58 18.44 -15.22
N ALA A 307 10.31 18.15 -16.48
CA ALA A 307 9.44 17.07 -16.88
C ALA A 307 10.00 15.72 -16.44
N CYS A 308 9.11 14.81 -16.06
CA CYS A 308 9.45 13.45 -15.66
C CYS A 308 8.36 12.45 -16.06
N MET A 309 8.74 11.18 -16.13
CA MET A 309 7.81 10.06 -16.18
C MET A 309 7.41 9.64 -14.77
N GLN A 310 6.19 9.17 -14.58
CA GLN A 310 5.69 8.78 -13.27
C GLN A 310 4.76 7.57 -13.32
N VAL A 311 4.73 6.85 -12.20
CA VAL A 311 3.67 5.90 -11.84
C VAL A 311 3.07 6.39 -10.53
N SER A 312 1.79 6.75 -10.56
CA SER A 312 1.03 7.32 -9.43
C SER A 312 -0.12 6.42 -9.01
N VAL A 313 -0.39 6.41 -7.71
CA VAL A 313 -1.64 5.92 -7.15
C VAL A 313 -2.49 7.13 -6.80
N VAL A 314 -3.70 7.16 -7.30
CA VAL A 314 -4.71 8.21 -7.09
C VAL A 314 -5.93 7.61 -6.41
N GLY A 315 -6.92 8.43 -6.06
CA GLY A 315 -8.12 7.95 -5.38
C GLY A 315 -8.95 6.97 -6.21
N ASP A 316 -8.93 7.05 -7.53
CA ASP A 316 -9.75 6.24 -8.43
C ASP A 316 -8.93 5.27 -9.30
N GLY A 317 -7.66 5.00 -8.96
CA GLY A 317 -6.88 4.04 -9.73
C GLY A 317 -5.37 4.27 -9.73
N VAL A 318 -4.72 3.74 -10.76
CA VAL A 318 -3.28 3.90 -11.01
C VAL A 318 -3.09 4.67 -12.30
N GLN A 319 -2.17 5.63 -12.29
CA GLN A 319 -1.86 6.50 -13.40
C GLN A 319 -0.40 6.35 -13.82
N ILE A 320 -0.16 6.31 -15.11
CA ILE A 320 1.18 6.16 -15.69
C ILE A 320 1.34 7.20 -16.79
N GLY A 321 2.43 7.96 -16.76
CA GLY A 321 2.72 8.81 -17.91
C GLY A 321 3.72 9.93 -17.66
N LEU A 322 3.61 10.95 -18.50
CA LEU A 322 4.52 12.09 -18.58
C LEU A 322 3.94 13.26 -17.78
N PHE A 323 4.59 13.65 -16.69
CA PHE A 323 4.37 14.94 -16.05
C PHE A 323 5.28 15.98 -16.70
N HIS A 324 4.74 16.83 -17.58
CA HIS A 324 5.53 17.75 -18.38
C HIS A 324 5.88 19.03 -17.65
N ALA A 325 4.91 19.65 -16.97
CA ALA A 325 5.13 20.94 -16.33
C ALA A 325 4.34 21.12 -15.04
N THR A 326 5.01 21.65 -14.02
CA THR A 326 4.39 22.16 -12.79
C THR A 326 3.71 23.50 -13.04
N ALA A 327 2.82 23.92 -12.14
CA ALA A 327 2.10 25.19 -12.24
C ALA A 327 3.01 26.39 -12.46
N ASN A 328 4.11 26.50 -11.71
CA ASN A 328 4.95 27.69 -11.74
C ASN A 328 6.43 27.38 -11.97
N GLY A 329 7.05 28.09 -12.91
CA GLY A 329 8.49 28.04 -13.19
C GLY A 329 8.95 26.74 -13.82
N ALA A 330 8.12 26.10 -14.66
CA ALA A 330 8.48 24.87 -15.34
C ALA A 330 9.50 25.11 -16.46
N ILE A 331 10.69 24.50 -16.35
CA ILE A 331 11.82 24.73 -17.26
C ILE A 331 11.51 24.20 -18.66
N ASP A 332 10.97 22.98 -18.75
CA ASP A 332 10.67 22.32 -20.02
C ASP A 332 9.52 22.99 -20.79
N ARG A 333 8.54 23.54 -20.07
CA ARG A 333 7.53 24.44 -20.65
C ARG A 333 8.17 25.67 -21.26
N ASN A 334 9.00 26.38 -20.50
CA ASN A 334 9.60 27.64 -20.95
C ASN A 334 10.47 27.40 -22.19
N TYR A 335 11.27 26.33 -22.16
CA TYR A 335 12.03 25.88 -23.33
C TYR A 335 11.17 25.71 -24.58
N LEU A 336 10.04 25.03 -24.48
CA LEU A 336 9.14 24.84 -25.62
C LEU A 336 8.53 26.16 -26.09
N LYS A 337 8.12 27.02 -25.17
CA LYS A 337 7.46 28.30 -25.47
C LYS A 337 8.39 29.35 -26.05
N GLU A 338 9.70 29.26 -25.80
CA GLU A 338 10.74 30.10 -26.44
C GLU A 338 11.00 29.69 -27.91
N GLY A 339 9.94 29.44 -28.67
CA GLY A 339 9.96 29.12 -30.11
C GLY A 339 10.43 27.71 -30.47
N LYS A 340 10.81 26.86 -29.49
CA LYS A 340 11.28 25.49 -29.79
C LYS A 340 10.16 24.55 -30.21
N ILE A 341 8.94 24.80 -29.73
CA ILE A 341 7.78 24.00 -30.11
C ILE A 341 7.47 24.11 -31.61
N ASP A 342 7.65 25.29 -32.22
CA ASP A 342 7.44 25.48 -33.66
C ASP A 342 8.47 24.73 -34.50
N ASN A 343 9.74 24.83 -34.11
CA ASN A 343 10.84 24.12 -34.77
C ASN A 343 10.69 22.59 -34.68
N ARG A 344 9.93 22.09 -33.70
CA ARG A 344 9.69 20.67 -33.47
C ARG A 344 8.29 20.21 -33.85
N LYS A 345 7.43 21.11 -34.38
CA LYS A 345 5.99 20.87 -34.61
C LYS A 345 5.72 19.58 -35.36
N VAL A 346 6.40 19.36 -36.49
CA VAL A 346 6.23 18.16 -37.33
C VAL A 346 6.56 16.88 -36.54
N LYS A 347 7.72 16.85 -35.87
CA LYS A 347 8.14 15.68 -35.08
C LYS A 347 7.21 15.43 -33.90
N ILE A 348 6.74 16.47 -33.23
CA ILE A 348 5.78 16.34 -32.13
C ILE A 348 4.47 15.74 -32.64
N HIS A 349 3.93 16.22 -33.77
CA HIS A 349 2.72 15.65 -34.36
C HIS A 349 2.88 14.18 -34.73
N GLU A 350 4.04 13.80 -35.29
CA GLU A 350 4.35 12.40 -35.59
C GLU A 350 4.38 11.53 -34.33
N GLU A 351 5.00 11.99 -33.25
CA GLU A 351 5.00 11.25 -31.99
C GLU A 351 3.60 11.19 -31.35
N ILE A 352 2.82 12.27 -31.38
CA ILE A 352 1.41 12.24 -30.90
C ILE A 352 0.59 11.24 -31.71
N LYS A 353 0.77 11.20 -33.04
CA LYS A 353 0.08 10.24 -33.91
C LYS A 353 0.43 8.79 -33.56
N LYS A 354 1.69 8.50 -33.21
CA LYS A 354 2.11 7.15 -32.77
C LYS A 354 1.51 6.73 -31.44
N LEU A 355 1.04 7.68 -30.63
CA LEU A 355 0.38 7.42 -29.34
C LEU A 355 -1.13 7.15 -29.48
N GLN A 356 -1.71 7.27 -30.68
CA GLN A 356 -3.10 6.92 -30.90
C GLN A 356 -3.34 5.42 -30.67
N GLY A 357 -4.40 5.10 -29.92
CA GLY A 357 -4.73 3.76 -29.46
C GLY A 357 -4.12 3.42 -28.09
N GLU A 358 -3.33 4.31 -27.51
CA GLU A 358 -2.71 4.08 -26.20
C GLU A 358 -3.56 4.55 -25.02
N GLN A 359 -4.75 5.12 -25.26
CA GLN A 359 -5.66 5.61 -24.23
C GLN A 359 -5.00 6.67 -23.33
N LEU A 360 -4.13 7.47 -23.94
CA LEU A 360 -3.43 8.56 -23.28
C LEU A 360 -4.24 9.84 -23.40
N VAL A 361 -4.34 10.58 -22.30
CA VAL A 361 -5.00 11.89 -22.26
C VAL A 361 -4.03 12.92 -21.74
N TRP A 362 -3.86 14.01 -22.48
CA TRP A 362 -3.12 15.18 -22.01
C TRP A 362 -4.06 16.09 -21.23
N TYR A 363 -3.67 16.53 -20.04
CA TYR A 363 -4.45 17.36 -19.16
C TYR A 363 -3.76 18.70 -18.93
N ILE A 364 -4.56 19.76 -18.93
CA ILE A 364 -4.22 21.07 -18.37
C ILE A 364 -5.04 21.23 -17.10
N TYR A 365 -4.35 21.30 -15.97
CA TYR A 365 -4.96 21.14 -14.66
C TYR A 365 -4.64 22.33 -13.74
N ASP A 366 -5.64 22.81 -13.01
CA ASP A 366 -5.48 23.84 -12.00
C ASP A 366 -5.34 23.20 -10.61
N PRO A 367 -4.12 23.20 -10.04
CA PRO A 367 -3.90 22.57 -8.75
C PRO A 367 -4.56 23.33 -7.60
N LYS A 368 -4.84 24.63 -7.74
CA LYS A 368 -5.50 25.43 -6.70
C LYS A 368 -6.97 25.04 -6.54
N SER A 369 -7.67 24.83 -7.66
CA SER A 369 -9.09 24.47 -7.65
C SER A 369 -9.36 22.97 -7.73
N ASP A 370 -8.31 22.14 -7.87
CA ASP A 370 -8.40 20.69 -8.03
C ASP A 370 -9.14 20.24 -9.28
N LYS A 371 -8.98 20.97 -10.40
CA LYS A 371 -9.81 20.76 -11.59
C LYS A 371 -9.00 20.68 -12.87
N THR A 372 -9.37 19.71 -13.70
CA THR A 372 -9.00 19.72 -15.11
C THR A 372 -9.72 20.88 -15.80
N ILE A 373 -8.94 21.76 -16.43
CA ILE A 373 -9.45 22.91 -17.18
C ILE A 373 -9.66 22.55 -18.64
N HIS A 374 -8.67 21.86 -19.23
CA HIS A 374 -8.74 21.34 -20.60
C HIS A 374 -8.11 19.96 -20.66
N LYS A 375 -8.53 19.17 -21.65
CA LYS A 375 -7.92 17.89 -21.99
C LYS A 375 -7.75 17.77 -23.50
N PHE A 376 -6.75 17.01 -23.91
CA PHE A 376 -6.54 16.53 -25.26
C PHE A 376 -6.56 15.01 -25.24
N GLU A 377 -7.64 14.40 -25.73
CA GLU A 377 -7.79 12.95 -25.81
C GLU A 377 -7.09 12.43 -27.08
N ILE A 378 -5.87 11.88 -26.93
CA ILE A 378 -4.99 11.54 -28.07
C ILE A 378 -5.68 10.62 -29.09
N ASP A 379 -6.51 9.71 -28.61
CA ASP A 379 -7.22 8.73 -29.46
C ASP A 379 -8.38 9.34 -30.25
N LYS A 380 -8.90 10.49 -29.83
CA LYS A 380 -10.11 11.11 -30.40
C LYS A 380 -9.84 12.38 -31.17
N GLU A 381 -8.75 13.07 -30.86
CA GLU A 381 -8.41 14.35 -31.45
C GLU A 381 -7.41 14.22 -32.59
N ASP A 382 -7.39 15.22 -33.48
CA ASP A 382 -6.43 15.27 -34.58
C ASP A 382 -5.00 15.52 -34.03
N PRO A 383 -4.04 14.59 -34.22
CA PRO A 383 -2.65 14.77 -33.78
C PRO A 383 -2.00 16.07 -34.24
N TYR A 384 -2.40 16.59 -35.41
CA TYR A 384 -1.84 17.82 -35.98
C TYR A 384 -2.36 19.10 -35.32
N SER A 385 -3.35 19.00 -34.43
CA SER A 385 -3.87 20.10 -33.62
C SER A 385 -3.22 20.20 -32.22
N PHE A 386 -2.41 19.20 -31.83
CA PHE A 386 -1.82 19.14 -30.49
C PHE A 386 -0.94 20.35 -30.16
N VAL A 387 -0.09 20.81 -31.08
CA VAL A 387 0.79 21.96 -30.81
C VAL A 387 -0.02 23.23 -30.58
N ASP A 388 -1.13 23.40 -31.29
CA ASP A 388 -2.00 24.56 -31.15
C ASP A 388 -2.80 24.48 -29.83
N PHE A 389 -3.26 23.28 -29.44
CA PHE A 389 -3.81 23.00 -28.11
C PHE A 389 -2.80 23.37 -27.00
N TYR A 390 -1.58 22.85 -27.09
CA TYR A 390 -0.54 23.05 -26.08
C TYR A 390 -0.22 24.54 -25.93
N LYS A 391 0.01 25.25 -27.04
CA LYS A 391 0.30 26.69 -27.03
C LYS A 391 -0.82 27.52 -26.40
N LYS A 392 -2.07 27.16 -26.67
CA LYS A 392 -3.25 27.89 -26.20
C LYS A 392 -3.50 27.69 -24.71
N TYR A 393 -3.34 26.47 -24.21
CA TYR A 393 -3.84 26.09 -22.89
C TYR A 393 -2.76 25.82 -21.85
N ASP A 394 -1.59 25.28 -22.21
CA ASP A 394 -0.48 25.13 -21.25
C ASP A 394 0.08 26.52 -20.94
N ARG A 395 0.07 26.96 -19.67
CA ARG A 395 0.61 28.25 -19.22
C ARG A 395 0.91 28.24 -17.72
N GLU A 396 1.69 29.23 -17.27
CA GLU A 396 1.93 29.44 -15.84
C GLU A 396 0.62 29.53 -15.05
N GLY A 397 0.64 28.97 -13.85
CA GLY A 397 -0.54 28.75 -13.00
C GLY A 397 -1.19 27.37 -13.16
N TYR A 398 -0.90 26.62 -14.24
CA TYR A 398 -1.47 25.29 -14.49
C TYR A 398 -0.42 24.20 -14.62
N GLU A 399 -0.76 22.99 -14.20
CA GLU A 399 0.03 21.78 -14.47
C GLU A 399 -0.34 21.18 -15.82
N SER A 400 0.62 20.48 -16.43
CA SER A 400 0.48 19.87 -17.76
C SER A 400 1.09 18.49 -17.77
N PHE A 401 0.28 17.48 -18.08
CA PHE A 401 0.68 16.08 -18.01
C PHE A 401 -0.12 15.17 -18.93
N CYS A 402 0.48 14.10 -19.42
CA CYS A 402 -0.12 13.09 -20.28
C CYS A 402 -0.18 11.74 -19.55
N ILE A 403 -1.36 11.17 -19.37
CA ILE A 403 -1.59 10.05 -18.46
C ILE A 403 -2.42 8.95 -19.13
N TYR A 404 -2.01 7.71 -18.89
CA TYR A 404 -2.79 6.49 -19.04
C TYR A 404 -3.34 6.13 -17.67
N HIS A 405 -4.65 5.88 -17.56
CA HIS A 405 -5.33 5.61 -16.30
C HIS A 405 -5.92 4.20 -16.31
N MET A 406 -5.62 3.43 -15.26
CA MET A 406 -6.22 2.13 -14.97
C MET A 406 -7.14 2.27 -13.77
N PHE A 407 -8.41 1.89 -13.95
CA PHE A 407 -9.41 1.85 -12.89
C PHE A 407 -9.06 0.79 -11.83
N PRO A 408 -9.62 0.84 -10.61
CA PRO A 408 -9.16 0.00 -9.51
C PRO A 408 -9.33 -1.50 -9.77
N ASN A 409 -10.34 -1.90 -10.56
CA ASN A 409 -10.61 -3.29 -10.92
C ASN A 409 -9.88 -3.79 -12.18
N ASP A 410 -9.02 -2.97 -12.79
CA ASP A 410 -8.25 -3.39 -13.96
C ASP A 410 -7.38 -4.61 -13.62
N GLU A 411 -7.53 -5.68 -14.40
CA GLU A 411 -6.85 -6.97 -14.20
C GLU A 411 -5.32 -6.82 -14.19
N ASP A 412 -4.78 -5.82 -14.89
CA ASP A 412 -3.35 -5.53 -14.89
C ASP A 412 -2.83 -5.01 -13.53
N LEU A 413 -3.73 -4.60 -12.62
CA LEU A 413 -3.39 -4.17 -11.27
C LEU A 413 -3.34 -5.32 -10.25
N LYS A 414 -3.67 -6.55 -10.65
CA LYS A 414 -3.63 -7.71 -9.73
C LYS A 414 -2.24 -7.98 -9.19
N THR A 415 -1.22 -7.85 -10.02
CA THR A 415 0.15 -8.22 -9.64
C THR A 415 1.13 -7.08 -9.83
N LYS A 416 2.13 -7.05 -8.97
CA LYS A 416 3.28 -6.14 -9.08
C LYS A 416 3.95 -6.23 -10.46
N ASP A 417 4.11 -7.44 -10.99
CA ASP A 417 4.84 -7.66 -12.24
C ASP A 417 4.04 -7.15 -13.46
N SER A 418 2.71 -7.31 -13.47
CA SER A 418 1.87 -6.75 -14.53
C SER A 418 1.92 -5.22 -14.55
N ILE A 419 1.77 -4.57 -13.39
CA ILE A 419 1.89 -3.10 -13.25
C ILE A 419 3.23 -2.61 -13.82
N ILE A 420 4.32 -3.33 -13.57
CA ILE A 420 5.66 -2.98 -14.06
C ILE A 420 5.75 -3.11 -15.58
N GLN A 421 5.21 -4.18 -16.17
CA GLN A 421 5.21 -4.35 -17.62
C GLN A 421 4.39 -3.26 -18.32
N ILE A 422 3.20 -2.94 -17.81
CA ILE A 422 2.38 -1.85 -18.35
C ILE A 422 3.10 -0.51 -18.20
N ALA A 423 3.69 -0.23 -17.04
CA ALA A 423 4.45 1.01 -16.81
C ALA A 423 5.62 1.18 -17.78
N LYS A 424 6.41 0.13 -17.95
CA LYS A 424 7.50 0.11 -18.93
C LYS A 424 6.99 0.34 -20.35
N GLY A 425 5.94 -0.37 -20.76
CA GLY A 425 5.36 -0.25 -22.09
C GLY A 425 4.89 1.16 -22.40
N LYS A 426 4.13 1.78 -21.48
CA LYS A 426 3.62 3.14 -21.65
C LYS A 426 4.74 4.18 -21.62
N ILE A 427 5.70 4.06 -20.69
CA ILE A 427 6.85 4.97 -20.62
C ILE A 427 7.71 4.87 -21.89
N ALA A 428 7.94 3.66 -22.41
CA ALA A 428 8.71 3.46 -23.64
C ALA A 428 8.06 4.18 -24.83
N LYS A 429 6.74 4.12 -24.96
CA LYS A 429 5.98 4.82 -26.01
C LYS A 429 5.99 6.34 -25.84
N LEU A 430 5.93 6.83 -24.60
CA LEU A 430 5.99 8.26 -24.29
C LEU A 430 7.41 8.86 -24.41
N ASN A 431 8.46 8.06 -24.32
CA ASN A 431 9.84 8.54 -24.25
C ASN A 431 10.28 9.40 -25.45
N PRO A 432 9.97 9.05 -26.72
CA PRO A 432 10.30 9.91 -27.86
C PRO A 432 9.68 11.31 -27.76
N LEU A 433 8.41 11.39 -27.35
CA LEU A 433 7.74 12.68 -27.13
C LEU A 433 8.39 13.46 -25.99
N TYR A 434 8.74 12.79 -24.89
CA TYR A 434 9.48 13.38 -23.78
C TYR A 434 10.82 14.01 -24.24
N GLU A 435 11.62 13.31 -25.04
CA GLU A 435 12.88 13.86 -25.57
C GLU A 435 12.65 15.06 -26.51
N LEU A 436 11.56 15.06 -27.28
CA LEU A 436 11.20 16.21 -28.10
C LEU A 436 10.77 17.42 -27.28
N MET A 437 10.11 17.18 -26.15
CA MET A 437 9.44 18.20 -25.34
C MET A 437 10.28 18.73 -24.18
N THR A 438 11.52 18.25 -24.02
CA THR A 438 12.37 18.61 -22.90
C THR A 438 13.67 19.30 -23.31
N TRP A 439 14.10 20.21 -22.43
CA TRP A 439 15.40 20.84 -22.46
C TRP A 439 16.44 19.95 -21.80
N ARG A 440 17.61 19.81 -22.40
CA ARG A 440 18.78 19.18 -21.79
C ARG A 440 19.95 20.13 -21.93
N ILE A 441 20.86 20.08 -20.97
CA ILE A 441 22.18 20.69 -21.12
C ILE A 441 22.88 19.94 -22.26
N THR A 442 22.91 20.55 -23.44
CA THR A 442 23.80 20.12 -24.53
C THR A 442 25.22 20.46 -24.09
N ASN A 443 26.04 19.43 -23.83
CA ASN A 443 27.35 19.56 -23.20
C ASN A 443 28.25 20.65 -23.79
N ARG A 444 29.10 21.18 -22.89
CA ARG A 444 30.40 21.80 -23.17
C ARG A 444 31.28 20.95 -24.07
#